data_AF-X1J843-F1
#
_entry.id   AF-X1J843-F1
#
_cell.length_a   1.000
_cell.length_b   1.000
_cell.length_c   1.000
_cell.angle_alpha   90.00
_cell.angle_beta   90.00
_cell.angle_gamma   90.00
#
_symmetry.space_group_name_H-M   'P 1'
#
loop_
_entity.id
_entity.type
_entity.pdbx_description
1 polymer ?
#
loop_
_entity_poly.entity_id
_entity_poly.type
_entity_poly.pdbx_seq_one_letter_code
_entity_poly.pdbx_strand_id
1 'polypeptide(L)' 'TIEAEEPTTVERLEAEVGELFPGGVTGVVLAMCIEMDEKYTLAELRKMAIEAGLSSSGHKKELAARLIAKGVK' A
#
# COMPACT_ATOMS: atom_id res chain seq x y z
N THR A 1 -7.19 31.82 -4.39
CA THR A 1 -7.06 30.96 -3.21
C THR A 1 -6.36 29.71 -3.70
N ILE A 2 -5.11 29.49 -3.32
CA ILE A 2 -4.44 28.21 -3.59
C ILE A 2 -5.03 27.26 -2.55
N GLU A 3 -6.09 26.56 -2.92
CA GLU A 3 -6.56 25.40 -2.17
C GLU A 3 -5.39 24.41 -2.24
N ALA A 4 -4.60 24.35 -1.18
CA ALA A 4 -3.64 23.28 -1.00
C ALA A 4 -4.47 21.99 -0.88
N GLU A 5 -4.75 21.36 -2.02
CA GLU A 5 -5.30 20.01 -2.05
C GLU A 5 -4.35 19.16 -1.23
N GLU A 6 -4.83 18.67 -0.07
CA GLU A 6 -4.07 17.68 0.68
C GLU A 6 -3.75 16.55 -0.30
N PRO A 7 -2.48 16.08 -0.38
CA PRO A 7 -2.12 15.04 -1.31
C PRO A 7 -3.06 13.88 -1.10
N THR A 8 -3.71 13.47 -2.18
CA THR A 8 -4.70 12.41 -2.13
C THR A 8 -4.03 11.16 -1.55
N THR A 9 -4.80 10.28 -0.91
CA THR A 9 -4.25 9.02 -0.35
C THR A 9 -3.46 8.24 -1.40
N VAL A 10 -3.79 8.41 -2.68
CA VAL A 10 -3.09 7.86 -3.84
C VAL A 10 -1.70 8.46 -4.01
N GLU A 11 -1.57 9.80 -4.09
CA GLU A 11 -0.28 10.47 -4.28
C GLU A 11 0.71 10.17 -3.16
N ARG A 12 0.22 10.09 -1.91
CA ARG A 12 1.06 9.68 -0.78
C ARG A 12 1.53 8.24 -0.90
N LEU A 13 0.62 7.33 -1.26
CA LEU A 13 0.95 5.93 -1.44
C LEU A 13 1.90 5.75 -2.65
N GLU A 14 1.70 6.51 -3.71
CA GLU A 14 2.58 6.50 -4.88
C GLU A 14 4.00 6.97 -4.55
N ALA A 15 4.14 8.01 -3.73
CA ALA A 15 5.46 8.45 -3.26
C ALA A 15 6.18 7.39 -2.40
N GLU A 16 5.45 6.58 -1.63
CA GLU A 16 6.03 5.61 -0.70
C GLU A 16 6.28 4.23 -1.31
N VAL A 17 5.39 3.78 -2.19
CA VAL A 17 5.38 2.41 -2.75
C VAL A 17 5.16 2.37 -4.26
N GLY A 18 5.00 3.51 -4.94
CA GLY A 18 4.80 3.57 -6.38
C GLY A 18 5.95 2.97 -7.18
N GLU A 19 7.19 3.06 -6.68
CA GLU A 19 8.36 2.42 -7.29
C GLU A 19 8.26 0.88 -7.32
N LEU A 20 7.44 0.28 -6.45
CA LEU A 20 7.23 -1.17 -6.41
C LEU A 20 6.29 -1.65 -7.54
N PHE A 21 5.58 -0.73 -8.19
CA PHE A 21 4.65 -1.03 -9.27
C PHE A 21 5.20 -0.49 -10.59
N PRO A 22 5.45 -1.33 -11.61
CA PRO A 22 6.00 -0.88 -12.90
C PRO A 22 5.05 0.02 -13.71
N GLY A 23 3.89 0.40 -13.16
CA GLY A 23 2.95 1.39 -13.71
C GLY A 23 2.39 2.36 -12.66
N GLY A 24 3.04 2.48 -11.50
CA GLY A 24 2.59 3.35 -10.41
C GLY A 24 1.40 2.82 -9.62
N VAL A 25 0.91 3.62 -8.67
CA VAL A 25 -0.26 3.27 -7.84
C VAL A 25 -1.52 3.64 -8.62
N THR A 26 -1.94 2.73 -9.49
CA THR A 26 -3.20 2.88 -10.22
C THR A 26 -4.42 2.69 -9.31
N GLY A 27 -5.61 3.11 -9.77
CA GLY A 27 -6.86 2.89 -9.02
C GLY A 27 -7.14 1.42 -8.68
N VAL A 28 -6.63 0.47 -9.49
CA VAL A 28 -6.73 -0.97 -9.20
C VAL A 28 -5.86 -1.35 -8.01
N VAL A 29 -4.62 -0.85 -7.95
CA VAL A 29 -3.71 -1.07 -6.82
C VAL A 29 -4.31 -0.46 -5.55
N LEU A 30 -4.87 0.74 -5.64
CA LEU A 30 -5.55 1.37 -4.51
C LEU A 30 -6.73 0.53 -4.00
N ALA A 31 -7.58 0.03 -4.91
CA ALA A 31 -8.71 -0.83 -4.53
C ALA A 31 -8.24 -2.10 -3.83
N MET A 32 -7.18 -2.75 -4.34
CA MET A 32 -6.59 -3.92 -3.69
C MET A 32 -5.99 -3.60 -2.31
N CYS A 33 -5.34 -2.44 -2.17
CA CYS A 33 -4.81 -1.98 -0.89
C CYS A 33 -5.92 -1.75 0.13
N ILE A 34 -7.05 -1.16 -0.29
CA ILE A 34 -8.22 -0.95 0.57
C ILE A 34 -8.83 -2.30 0.97
N GLU A 35 -8.98 -3.22 0.02
CA GLU A 35 -9.54 -4.55 0.30
C GLU A 35 -8.67 -5.31 1.32
N MET A 36 -7.34 -5.27 1.20
CA MET A 36 -6.45 -5.87 2.20
C MET A 36 -6.48 -5.14 3.54
N ASP A 37 -6.61 -3.82 3.55
CA ASP A 37 -6.71 -2.98 4.76
C ASP A 37 -7.97 -3.31 5.58
N GLU A 38 -9.07 -3.61 4.89
CA GLU A 38 -10.35 -4.04 5.47
C GLU A 38 -10.34 -5.52 5.90
N LYS A 39 -9.75 -6.39 5.07
CA LYS A 39 -9.74 -7.85 5.29
C LYS A 39 -8.76 -8.28 6.38
N TYR A 40 -7.65 -7.56 6.53
CA TYR A 40 -6.57 -7.91 7.45
C TYR A 40 -6.29 -6.83 8.48
N THR A 41 -5.95 -7.27 9.68
CA THR A 41 -5.44 -6.40 10.73
C THR A 41 -4.00 -5.98 10.45
N LEU A 42 -3.54 -4.92 11.11
CA LEU A 42 -2.16 -4.43 10.96
C LEU A 42 -1.16 -5.51 11.38
N ALA A 43 -1.47 -6.30 12.40
CA ALA A 43 -0.61 -7.39 12.86
C ALA A 43 -0.49 -8.49 11.80
N GLU A 44 -1.59 -8.86 11.13
CA GLU A 44 -1.59 -9.84 10.05
C GLU A 44 -0.82 -9.34 8.84
N LEU A 45 -1.04 -8.09 8.41
CA LEU A 45 -0.29 -7.48 7.31
C LEU A 45 1.21 -7.45 7.60
N ARG A 46 1.61 -7.13 8.84
CA ARG A 46 3.02 -7.19 9.25
C ARG A 46 3.57 -8.61 9.19
N LYS A 47 2.82 -9.58 9.68
CA LYS A 47 3.24 -11.00 9.64
C LYS A 47 3.43 -11.47 8.20
N MET A 48 2.44 -11.21 7.33
CA MET A 48 2.54 -11.54 5.91
C MET A 48 3.72 -10.84 5.25
N ALA A 49 3.99 -9.57 5.59
CA ALA A 49 5.14 -8.85 5.06
C ALA A 49 6.46 -9.52 5.47
N ILE A 50 6.62 -9.93 6.74
CA ILE A 50 7.81 -10.66 7.21
C ILE A 50 7.96 -12.00 6.48
N GLU A 51 6.87 -12.77 6.35
CA GLU A 51 6.86 -14.06 5.66
C GLU A 51 7.24 -13.93 4.18
N ALA A 52 6.86 -12.81 3.55
CA ALA A 52 7.23 -12.47 2.17
C ALA A 52 8.66 -11.90 2.03
N GLY A 53 9.40 -11.75 3.13
CA GLY A 53 10.74 -11.14 3.17
C GLY A 53 10.72 -9.63 2.94
N LEU A 54 9.61 -8.98 3.25
CA LEU A 54 9.39 -7.54 3.10
C LEU A 54 9.50 -6.84 4.46
N SER A 55 9.72 -5.53 4.42
CA SER A 55 9.69 -4.72 5.63
C SER A 55 8.26 -4.67 6.21
N SER A 56 8.15 -5.05 7.48
CA SER A 56 6.93 -4.99 8.28
C SER A 56 6.73 -3.63 8.97
N SER A 57 7.50 -2.61 8.59
CA SER A 57 7.31 -1.24 9.04
C SER A 57 6.26 -0.54 8.19
N GLY A 58 5.69 0.55 8.72
CA GLY A 58 4.72 1.36 7.99
C GLY A 58 3.29 1.18 8.45
N HIS A 59 2.39 1.78 7.68
CA HIS A 59 0.95 1.74 7.91
C HIS A 59 0.28 0.67 7.04
N LYS A 60 -0.98 0.34 7.32
CA LYS A 60 -1.64 -0.83 6.72
C LYS A 60 -1.65 -0.79 5.18
N LYS A 61 -1.95 0.36 4.58
CA LYS A 61 -1.99 0.53 3.11
C LYS A 61 -0.61 0.37 2.46
N GLU A 62 0.44 0.86 3.11
CA GLU A 62 1.83 0.69 2.68
C GLU A 62 2.25 -0.79 2.72
N LEU A 63 1.89 -1.50 3.79
CA LEU A 63 2.12 -2.94 3.92
C LEU A 63 1.33 -3.75 2.89
N ALA A 64 0.04 -3.43 2.69
CA ALA A 64 -0.80 -4.05 1.67
C ALA A 64 -0.20 -3.84 0.27
N ALA A 65 0.20 -2.61 -0.06
CA ALA A 65 0.83 -2.31 -1.34
C ALA A 65 2.11 -3.10 -1.56
N ARG A 66 2.99 -3.21 -0.56
CA ARG A 66 4.20 -4.06 -0.65
C ARG A 66 3.87 -5.52 -0.89
N LEU A 67 2.85 -6.05 -0.20
CA LEU A 67 2.39 -7.42 -0.36
C LEU A 67 1.84 -7.66 -1.78
N ILE A 68 1.02 -6.75 -2.29
CA ILE A 68 0.45 -6.80 -3.64
C ILE A 68 1.55 -6.72 -4.68
N ALA A 69 2.50 -5.80 -4.53
CA ALA A 69 3.66 -5.67 -5.44
C ALA A 69 4.51 -6.95 -5.49
N LYS A 70 4.59 -7.67 -4.37
CA LYS A 70 5.26 -8.99 -4.29
C LYS A 70 4.41 -10.13 -4.88
N GLY A 71 3.12 -9.91 -5.12
CA GLY A 71 2.18 -10.90 -5.63
C GLY A 71 1.43 -11.69 -4.55
N VAL A 72 1.48 -11.24 -3.30
CA VAL A 72 0.69 -11.81 -2.19
C VAL A 72 -0.72 -11.20 -2.24
N LYS A 73 -1.76 -12.04 -2.29
CA LYS A 73 -3.18 -11.66 -2.42
C LYS A 73 -3.99 -12.10 -1.21
#